data_AF-A0A240E3Z7-F1
#
_entry.id   AF-A0A240E3Z7-F1
#
_cell.length_a   1.000
_cell.length_b   1.000
_cell.length_c   1.000
_cell.angle_alpha   90.00
_cell.angle_beta   90.00
_cell.angle_gamma   90.00
#
_symmetry.space_group_name_H-M   'P 1'
#
loop_
_entity.id
_entity.type
_entity.pdbx_description
1 polymer ?
#
loop_
_entity_poly.entity_id
_entity_poly.type
_entity_poly.pdbx_seq_one_letter_code
_entity_poly.pdbx_strand_id
1 'polypeptide(L)' 'MSVLKEAIEKLRETGSIGLEDLKALKLKELEALSEEIQYWCLYGNGKPEKLGKKHKEH' A
#
# COMPACT_ATOMS: atom_id res chain seq x y z
N MET A 1 10.68 6.19 9.52
CA MET A 1 9.61 6.07 8.50
C MET A 1 8.62 5.03 9.00
N SER A 2 7.35 5.09 8.59
CA SER A 2 6.36 4.07 9.01
C SER A 2 6.54 2.82 8.15
N VAL A 3 6.51 1.63 8.76
CA VAL A 3 6.64 0.32 8.09
C VAL A 3 5.59 0.16 6.99
N LEU A 4 4.39 0.71 7.22
CA LEU A 4 3.32 0.78 6.22
C LEU A 4 3.75 1.53 4.95
N LYS A 5 4.42 2.67 5.10
CA LYS A 5 4.87 3.48 3.96
C LYS A 5 5.93 2.72 3.15
N GLU A 6 6.82 2.02 3.83
CA GLU A 6 7.86 1.19 3.18
C GLU A 6 7.22 0.03 2.40
N ALA A 7 6.21 -0.63 2.97
CA ALA A 7 5.46 -1.69 2.28
C ALA A 7 4.73 -1.16 1.03
N ILE A 8 4.11 0.03 1.11
CA ILE A 8 3.44 0.68 -0.02
C ILE A 8 4.43 1.06 -1.13
N GLU A 9 5.57 1.66 -0.78
CA GLU A 9 6.60 2.01 -1.76
C GLU A 9 7.20 0.75 -2.41
N LYS A 10 7.50 -0.30 -1.63
CA LYS A 10 7.97 -1.58 -2.18
C LYS A 10 6.98 -2.18 -3.17
N LEU A 11 5.68 -2.19 -2.81
CA LEU A 11 4.63 -2.69 -3.71
C LEU A 11 4.52 -1.81 -4.97
N ARG A 12 4.66 -0.49 -4.83
CA ARG A 12 4.68 0.45 -5.97
C ARG A 12 5.87 0.21 -6.90
N GLU A 13 7.07 0.02 -6.37
CA GLU A 13 8.29 -0.10 -7.18
C GLU A 13 8.43 -1.48 -7.81
N THR A 14 8.08 -2.53 -7.07
CA THR A 14 8.32 -3.92 -7.49
C THR A 14 7.09 -4.61 -8.06
N GLY A 15 5.89 -4.08 -7.79
CA GLY A 15 4.63 -4.75 -8.11
C GLY A 15 4.34 -5.97 -7.22
N SER A 16 5.14 -6.20 -6.17
CA SER A 16 5.01 -7.37 -5.30
C SER A 16 5.19 -7.00 -3.82
N ILE A 17 4.52 -7.77 -2.96
CA ILE A 17 4.70 -7.72 -1.51
C ILE A 17 4.77 -9.15 -0.98
N GLY A 18 5.70 -9.42 -0.08
CA GLY A 18 5.92 -10.74 0.50
C GLY A 18 5.28 -10.89 1.88
N LEU A 19 5.20 -12.13 2.35
CA LEU A 19 4.70 -12.43 3.70
C LEU A 19 5.56 -11.82 4.81
N GLU A 20 6.87 -11.65 4.57
CA GLU A 20 7.77 -10.99 5.53
C GLU A 20 7.44 -9.50 5.71
N ASP A 21 7.05 -8.81 4.63
CA ASP A 21 6.62 -7.41 4.69
C ASP A 21 5.31 -7.28 5.47
N LEU A 22 4.38 -8.21 5.28
CA LEU A 22 3.11 -8.26 6.01
C LEU A 22 3.32 -8.55 7.49
N LYS A 23 4.23 -9.47 7.83
CA LYS A 23 4.55 -9.82 9.23
C LYS A 23 5.13 -8.66 10.02
N ALA A 24 5.81 -7.72 9.35
CA ALA A 24 6.39 -6.55 9.99
C ALA A 24 5.35 -5.48 10.39
N LEU A 25 4.14 -5.55 9.84
CA LEU A 25 3.06 -4.58 10.06
C LEU A 25 2.22 -4.97 11.29
N LYS A 26 1.80 -3.97 12.07
CA LYS A 26 0.76 -4.18 13.09
C LYS A 26 -0.60 -4.42 12.42
N LEU A 27 -1.55 -4.99 13.16
CA LEU A 27 -2.90 -5.27 12.64
C LEU A 27 -3.54 -4.04 11.96
N LYS A 28 -3.50 -2.87 12.62
CA LYS A 28 -4.04 -1.62 12.05
C LYS A 28 -3.33 -1.19 10.76
N GLU A 29 -2.04 -1.49 10.64
CA GLU A 29 -1.27 -1.16 9.45
C GLU A 29 -1.55 -2.15 8.31
N LEU A 30 -1.79 -3.43 8.64
CA LEU A 30 -2.28 -4.43 7.68
C LEU A 30 -3.66 -4.09 7.13
N GLU A 31 -4.56 -3.64 8.00
CA GLU A 31 -5.89 -3.15 7.61
C GLU A 31 -5.76 -1.96 6.66
N ALA A 32 -5.01 -0.93 7.05
CA ALA A 32 -4.76 0.25 6.21
C ALA A 32 -4.08 -0.08 4.87
N LEU A 33 -3.10 -1.00 4.86
CA LEU A 33 -2.47 -1.48 3.63
C LEU A 33 -3.49 -2.16 2.72
N SER A 34 -4.35 -3.00 3.28
CA SER A 34 -5.38 -3.72 2.52
C SER A 34 -6.40 -2.76 1.92
N GLU A 35 -6.86 -1.77 2.69
CA GLU A 35 -7.77 -0.72 2.20
C GLU A 35 -7.13 0.10 1.05
N GLU A 36 -5.85 0.42 1.17
CA GLU A 36 -5.12 1.14 0.12
C GLU A 36 -4.96 0.29 -1.15
N ILE A 37 -4.61 -1.00 -1.02
CA ILE A 37 -4.52 -1.93 -2.15
C ILE A 37 -5.89 -2.08 -2.82
N GLN A 38 -6.96 -2.25 -2.05
CA GLN A 38 -8.33 -2.34 -2.58
C GLN A 38 -8.70 -1.07 -3.37
N TYR A 39 -8.47 0.10 -2.79
CA TYR A 39 -8.73 1.37 -3.47
C TYR A 39 -7.88 1.53 -4.73
N TRP A 40 -6.61 1.18 -4.66
CA TRP A 40 -5.71 1.22 -5.81
C TRP A 40 -6.14 0.28 -6.94
N CYS A 41 -6.64 -0.92 -6.62
CA CYS A 41 -7.19 -1.82 -7.63
C CYS A 41 -8.46 -1.23 -8.28
N LEU A 42 -9.38 -0.67 -7.47
CA LEU A 42 -10.66 -0.15 -7.95
C LEU A 42 -10.56 1.17 -8.72
N TYR A 43 -9.78 2.13 -8.20
CA TYR A 43 -9.71 3.50 -8.72
C TYR A 43 -8.36 3.82 -9.37
N GLY A 44 -7.32 3.13 -8.95
CA GLY A 44 -5.98 3.22 -9.54
C GLY A 44 -5.81 2.37 -10.79
N ASN A 45 -6.74 1.44 -11.07
CA ASN A 45 -6.65 0.47 -12.16
C ASN A 45 -5.32 -0.30 -12.15
N GLY A 46 -4.79 -0.59 -10.95
CA GLY A 46 -3.51 -1.28 -10.78
C GLY A 46 -2.28 -0.51 -11.26
N LYS A 47 -2.39 0.79 -11.59
CA LYS A 47 -1.24 1.59 -12.04
C LYS A 47 -0.35 1.98 -10.86
N PRO A 48 0.94 1.58 -10.82
CA PRO A 48 1.80 1.82 -9.65
C PRO A 48 1.87 3.30 -9.23
N GLU A 49 1.91 4.20 -10.21
CA GLU A 49 1.91 5.66 -10.00
C GLU A 49 0.70 6.20 -9.21
N LYS A 50 -0.37 5.41 -9.01
CA LYS A 50 -1.57 5.78 -8.26
C LYS A 50 -1.70 5.12 -6.88
N LEU A 51 -0.93 4.06 -6.59
CA LEU A 51 -0.90 3.40 -5.29
C LEU A 51 -0.31 4.34 -4.24
N GLY A 52 -0.86 4.48 -3.04
CA GLY A 52 -0.30 5.33 -1.98
C GLY A 52 -0.46 6.84 -2.20
N LYS A 53 -1.34 7.25 -3.14
CA LYS A 53 -1.64 8.65 -3.44
C LYS A 53 -2.93 9.16 -2.81
N LYS A 54 -3.58 8.36 -1.95
CA LYS A 54 -4.63 8.88 -1.07
C LYS A 54 -4.03 9.90 -0.12
N HIS A 55 -4.22 11.15 -0.49
CA HIS A 55 -4.20 12.42 0.26
C HIS A 55 -3.75 13.52 -0.73
N LYS A 56 -4.48 13.68 -1.84
CA LYS A 56 -4.73 15.04 -2.30
C LYS A 56 -5.95 15.49 -1.50
N GLU A 57 -5.69 16.33 -0.52
CA GLU A 57 -6.68 17.08 0.26
C GLU A 57 -7.83 17.53 -0.64
N HIS A 58 -9.05 17.27 -0.19
CA HIS A 58 -10.23 17.99 -0.61
C HIS A 58 -11.09 18.26 0.60
#